data_AF-A0A318EJB4-F1
#
_entry.id   AF-A0A318EJB4-F1
#
_cell.length_a   1.000
_cell.length_b   1.000
_cell.length_c   1.000
_cell.angle_alpha   90.00
_cell.angle_beta   90.00
_cell.angle_gamma   90.00
#
_symmetry.space_group_name_H-M   'P 1'
#
loop_
_entity.id
_entity.type
_entity.pdbx_description
1 polymer ?
#
loop_
_entity_poly.entity_id
_entity_poly.type
_entity_poly.pdbx_seq_one_letter_code
_entity_poly.pdbx_strand_id
1 'polypeptide(L)' 'MEKKIIDVSQWNGTANWNKVDCDGAIIRIAYRGYTAGTIKQDNMFLSNIQGATANDIPAGI' A
#
# COMPACT_ATOMS: atom_id res chain seq x y z
N MET A 1 -21.63 11.11 -2.17
CA MET A 1 -20.27 11.66 -2.00
C MET A 1 -19.30 10.74 -2.73
N GLU A 2 -18.32 11.31 -3.42
CA GLU A 2 -17.28 10.56 -4.10
C GLU A 2 -16.34 9.91 -3.07
N LYS A 3 -15.89 8.68 -3.34
CA LYS A 3 -14.97 7.93 -2.48
C LYS A 3 -13.55 8.08 -3.00
N LYS A 4 -12.62 8.49 -2.14
CA LYS A 4 -11.21 8.70 -2.46
C LYS A 4 -10.41 7.47 -2.09
N ILE A 5 -10.01 6.69 -3.09
CA ILE A 5 -9.18 5.51 -2.92
C ILE A 5 -7.79 5.80 -3.48
N ILE A 6 -6.74 5.38 -2.75
CA ILE A 6 -5.35 5.51 -3.19
C ILE A 6 -4.76 4.13 -3.49
N ASP A 7 -3.73 4.07 -4.32
CA ASP A 7 -2.84 2.92 -4.42
C ASP A 7 -1.44 3.27 -3.92
N VAL A 8 -0.80 2.34 -3.21
CA VAL A 8 0.53 2.55 -2.62
C VAL A 8 1.43 1.33 -2.75
N SER A 9 2.73 1.60 -2.88
CA SER A 9 3.79 0.61 -3.03
C SER A 9 5.13 1.16 -2.50
N GLN A 10 6.22 0.42 -2.65
CA GLN A 10 7.57 0.90 -2.31
C GLN A 10 7.97 2.22 -2.99
N TRP A 11 7.32 2.58 -4.10
CA TRP A 11 7.64 3.79 -4.85
C TRP A 11 7.07 5.07 -4.23
N ASN A 12 6.19 4.95 -3.23
CA ASN A 12 5.62 6.07 -2.50
C ASN A 12 6.46 6.48 -1.27
N GLY A 13 7.58 5.80 -1.01
CA GLY A 13 8.40 6.01 0.19
C GLY A 13 7.70 5.57 1.47
N THR A 14 8.16 6.10 2.61
CA THR A 14 7.55 5.82 3.92
C THR A 14 6.35 6.74 4.14
N ALA A 15 5.15 6.18 4.08
CA ALA A 15 3.91 6.91 4.33
C ALA A 15 3.69 7.20 5.82
N ASN A 16 3.27 8.42 6.14
CA ASN A 16 2.75 8.78 7.46
C ASN A 16 1.23 8.56 7.46
N TRP A 17 0.80 7.35 7.80
CA TRP A 17 -0.61 6.93 7.74
C TRP A 17 -1.56 7.77 8.61
N ASN A 18 -1.07 8.38 9.68
CA ASN A 18 -1.85 9.30 10.53
C ASN A 18 -2.23 10.61 9.81
N LYS A 19 -1.65 10.89 8.64
CA LYS A 19 -1.91 12.08 7.82
C LYS A 19 -2.53 11.75 6.46
N VAL A 20 -2.79 10.48 6.19
CA VAL A 20 -3.35 10.06 4.91
C VAL A 20 -4.86 10.35 4.91
N ASP A 21 -5.29 11.18 3.97
CA ASP A 21 -6.70 11.50 3.74
C ASP A 21 -7.23 10.65 2.58
N CYS A 22 -7.82 9.50 2.91
CA CYS A 22 -8.51 8.61 1.97
C CYS A 22 -9.64 7.83 2.66
N ASP A 23 -10.56 7.30 1.87
CA ASP A 23 -11.60 6.37 2.31
C ASP A 23 -11.12 4.90 2.31
N GLY A 24 -9.99 4.62 1.65
CA GLY A 24 -9.43 3.28 1.51
C GLY A 24 -8.14 3.28 0.68
N ALA A 25 -7.42 2.16 0.72
CA ALA A 25 -6.16 1.97 0.01
C ALA A 25 -6.07 0.61 -0.69
N ILE A 26 -5.38 0.56 -1.83
CA ILE A 26 -4.90 -0.66 -2.47
C ILE A 26 -3.39 -0.73 -2.26
N ILE A 27 -2.90 -1.78 -1.60
CA ILE A 27 -1.52 -1.90 -1.14
C ILE A 27 -0.85 -3.04 -1.88
N ARG A 28 0.09 -2.73 -2.78
CA ARG A 28 0.80 -3.77 -3.52
C ARG A 28 1.56 -4.71 -2.58
N ILE A 29 1.23 -6.00 -2.60
CA ILE A 29 1.95 -7.04 -1.83
C ILE A 29 3.22 -7.54 -2.52
N ALA A 30 3.14 -7.76 -3.83
CA ALA A 30 4.20 -8.38 -4.60
C ALA A 30 4.08 -8.01 -6.08
N TYR A 31 5.15 -8.27 -6.82
CA TYR A 31 5.22 -8.06 -8.27
C TYR A 31 6.08 -9.12 -8.93
N ARG A 32 5.90 -9.30 -10.24
CA ARG A 32 6.79 -10.10 -11.07
C ARG A 32 8.08 -9.32 -11.33
N GLY A 33 9.21 -9.87 -10.91
CA GLY A 33 10.51 -9.25 -11.06
C GLY A 33 10.90 -9.06 -12.53
N TYR A 34 11.51 -7.91 -12.82
CA TYR A 34 11.79 -7.45 -14.18
C TYR A 34 12.84 -8.29 -14.94
N THR A 35 13.76 -8.94 -14.24
CA THR A 35 14.89 -9.66 -14.88
C THR A 35 14.63 -11.16 -15.06
N ALA A 36 14.18 -11.83 -14.01
CA ALA A 36 14.06 -13.29 -13.97
C ALA A 36 12.60 -13.77 -13.83
N GLY A 37 11.62 -12.87 -13.86
CA GLY A 37 10.20 -13.22 -13.69
C GLY A 37 9.84 -13.76 -12.30
N THR A 38 10.76 -13.73 -11.35
CA THR A 38 10.56 -14.20 -9.97
C THR A 38 9.53 -13.35 -9.24
N ILE A 39 8.72 -13.94 -8.37
CA ILE A 39 7.87 -13.17 -7.45
C ILE A 39 8.76 -12.42 -6.45
N LYS A 40 8.62 -11.10 -6.39
CA LYS A 40 9.27 -10.24 -5.42
C LYS A 40 8.20 -9.59 -4.54
N GLN A 41 8.39 -9.66 -3.23
CA GLN A 41 7.57 -8.91 -2.30
C GLN A 41 7.87 -7.41 -2.45
N ASP A 42 6.85 -6.57 -2.31
CA ASP A 42 7.04 -5.12 -2.21
C ASP A 42 7.64 -4.77 -0.85
N ASN A 43 8.75 -4.03 -0.84
CA ASN A 43 9.51 -3.74 0.38
C ASN A 43 8.70 -2.92 1.41
N MET A 44 7.66 -2.21 0.98
CA MET A 44 6.83 -1.38 1.86
C MET A 44 5.49 -2.04 2.21
N PHE A 45 5.18 -3.23 1.71
CA PHE A 45 3.90 -3.91 1.95
C PHE A 45 3.55 -3.98 3.44
N LEU A 46 4.45 -4.52 4.27
CA LEU A 46 4.20 -4.72 5.71
C LEU A 46 3.99 -3.39 6.43
N SER A 47 4.83 -2.38 6.13
CA SER A 47 4.68 -1.05 6.72
C SER A 47 3.36 -0.39 6.32
N ASN A 48 2.93 -0.58 5.07
CA ASN A 48 1.72 0.02 4.55
C ASN A 48 0.47 -0.65 5.14
N ILE A 49 0.39 -1.99 5.14
CA ILE A 49 -0.78 -2.69 5.67
C ILE A 49 -0.94 -2.48 7.19
N GLN A 50 0.17 -2.44 7.93
CA GLN A 50 0.15 -2.13 9.37
C GLN A 50 -0.30 -0.70 9.63
N GLY A 51 0.22 0.27 8.86
CA GLY A 51 -0.16 1.67 9.01
C GLY A 51 -1.62 1.96 8.67
N ALA A 52 -2.13 1.36 7.59
CA ALA A 52 -3.56 1.45 7.22
C ALA A 52 -4.45 0.83 8.32
N THR A 53 -4.08 -0.37 8.80
CA THR A 53 -4.82 -1.08 9.86
C THR A 53 -4.84 -0.28 11.17
N ALA A 54 -3.71 0.30 11.56
CA ALA A 54 -3.60 1.11 12.78
C ALA A 54 -4.39 2.44 12.72
N ASN A 55 -4.81 2.87 11.53
CA ASN A 55 -5.60 4.08 11.30
C ASN A 55 -7.04 3.76 10.84
N ASP A 56 -7.49 2.51 11.00
CA ASP A 56 -8.84 2.05 10.60
C ASP A 56 -9.18 2.32 9.11
N ILE A 57 -8.17 2.36 8.24
CA ILE A 57 -8.34 2.55 6.79
C ILE A 57 -8.54 1.18 6.12
N PRO A 58 -9.67 0.93 5.43
CA PRO A 58 -9.88 -0.29 4.67
C PRO A 58 -8.81 -0.48 3.60
N ALA A 59 -8.17 -1.66 3.58
CA ALA A 59 -7.08 -1.97 2.66
C ALA A 59 -7.38 -3.20 1.79
N GLY A 60 -7.26 -3.03 0.47
CA GLY A 60 -7.13 -4.10 -0.52
C GLY A 60 -5.67 -4.31 -0.93
N ILE A 61 -5.40 -5.35 -1.73
CA ILE A 61 -4.05 -5.78 -2.12
C ILE A 61 -3.88 -5.78 -3.64
#